data_AF-S1P6K9-F1
#
_entry.id   AF-S1P6K9-F1
#
_cell.length_a   1.000
_cell.length_b   1.000
_cell.length_c   1.000
_cell.angle_alpha   90.00
_cell.angle_beta   90.00
_cell.angle_gamma   90.00
#
_symmetry.space_group_name_H-M   'P 1'
#
loop_
_entity.id
_entity.type
_entity.pdbx_description
1 polymer ?
#
loop_
_entity_poly.entity_id
_entity_poly.type
_entity_poly.pdbx_seq_one_letter_code
_entity_poly.pdbx_strand_id
1 'polypeptide(L)'
;MKETKNIDNENTVVADTVKETSERGVKLTQPIERGGEKITYVEITGAIEQAGSLRDLSLSDVLNLKAESMFTLLSRVTSPRLDEVTIKKMASRDFIQLCVVAVNFLSGADSGGKNEQATEA
;
A
#
# COMPACT_ATOMS: atom_id res chain seq x y z
N MET A 1 22.84 -5.00 53.79
CA MET A 1 21.99 -4.53 52.68
C MET A 1 22.83 -3.64 51.77
N LYS A 2 23.30 -4.14 50.64
CA LYS A 2 23.72 -3.31 49.50
C LYS A 2 23.12 -3.97 48.27
N GLU A 3 22.02 -3.39 47.83
CA GLU A 3 21.19 -3.86 46.73
C GLU A 3 21.87 -3.49 45.42
N THR A 4 22.14 -4.51 44.60
CA THR A 4 22.65 -4.41 43.25
C THR A 4 21.55 -3.92 42.32
N LYS A 5 21.74 -2.76 41.67
CA LYS A 5 20.97 -2.39 40.48
C LYS A 5 21.52 -3.15 39.28
N ASN A 6 20.83 -4.20 38.85
CA ASN A 6 20.90 -4.69 37.48
C ASN A 6 19.74 -4.04 36.72
N ILE A 7 20.09 -3.27 35.69
CA ILE A 7 19.15 -2.69 34.75
C ILE A 7 19.06 -3.70 33.61
N ASP A 8 17.91 -4.35 33.50
CA ASP A 8 17.59 -5.21 32.38
C ASP A 8 17.53 -4.36 31.11
N ASN A 9 18.39 -4.73 30.17
CA ASN A 9 18.51 -4.13 28.84
C ASN A 9 17.20 -4.36 28.07
N GLU A 10 16.42 -3.29 27.91
CA GLU A 10 15.17 -3.28 27.17
C GLU A 10 15.41 -3.69 25.71
N ASN A 11 14.83 -4.84 25.39
CA ASN A 11 14.61 -5.36 24.05
C ASN A 11 14.03 -4.26 23.16
N THR A 12 14.85 -3.74 22.25
CA THR A 12 14.43 -2.76 21.25
C THR A 12 13.46 -3.44 20.28
N VAL A 13 12.19 -3.37 20.64
CA VAL A 13 11.08 -3.53 19.71
C VAL A 13 11.18 -2.40 18.70
N VAL A 14 11.62 -2.73 17.50
CA VAL A 14 11.59 -1.84 16.34
C VAL A 14 10.12 -1.55 16.04
N ALA A 15 9.61 -0.48 16.64
CA ALA A 15 8.30 0.05 16.39
C ALA A 15 8.24 0.50 14.93
N ASP A 16 7.37 -0.17 14.18
CA ASP A 16 6.88 0.25 12.87
C ASP A 16 6.61 1.75 12.89
N THR A 17 7.35 2.47 12.05
CA THR A 17 7.15 3.91 11.86
C THR A 17 5.92 4.08 10.97
N VAL A 18 4.73 4.01 11.56
CA VAL A 18 3.49 4.42 10.90
C VAL A 18 3.46 5.95 10.92
N LYS A 19 4.09 6.58 9.94
CA LYS A 19 3.90 8.00 9.63
C LYS A 19 2.72 8.09 8.67
N GLU A 20 1.66 8.77 9.11
CA GLU A 20 0.36 8.90 8.44
C GLU A 20 0.42 8.99 6.90
N THR A 21 -0.16 8.01 6.22
CA THR A 21 -0.61 8.08 4.82
C THR A 21 -2.05 7.62 4.72
N SER A 22 -2.98 8.35 5.35
CA SER A 22 -4.42 8.11 5.18
C SER A 22 -4.90 8.31 3.72
N GLU A 23 -4.05 8.84 2.84
CA GLU A 23 -4.39 9.19 1.45
C GLU A 23 -4.01 8.10 0.43
N ARG A 24 -3.10 7.17 0.77
CA ARG A 24 -2.57 6.20 -0.21
C ARG A 24 -3.36 4.90 -0.32
N GLY A 25 -4.46 4.74 0.41
CA GLY A 25 -5.15 3.46 0.53
C GLY A 25 -6.65 3.54 0.75
N VAL A 26 -7.26 2.37 0.84
CA VAL A 26 -8.71 2.18 0.89
C VAL A 26 -9.07 1.40 2.15
N LYS A 27 -9.97 1.96 2.95
CA LYS A 27 -10.67 1.20 3.99
C LYS A 27 -11.71 0.31 3.31
N LEU A 28 -11.55 -1.00 3.48
CA LEU A 28 -12.42 -1.99 2.85
C LEU A 28 -13.81 -1.96 3.49
N THR A 29 -14.83 -2.01 2.64
CA THR A 29 -16.22 -2.15 3.08
C THR A 29 -16.53 -3.58 3.49
N GLN A 30 -15.85 -4.54 2.85
CA GLN A 30 -15.87 -5.95 3.23
C GLN A 30 -14.45 -6.40 3.57
N PRO A 31 -14.17 -6.70 4.85
CA PRO A 31 -12.86 -7.19 5.25
C PRO A 31 -12.50 -8.50 4.53
N ILE A 32 -11.22 -8.64 4.17
CA ILE A 32 -10.69 -9.88 3.59
C ILE A 32 -10.20 -10.76 4.73
N GLU A 33 -10.67 -12.01 4.79
CA GLU A 33 -10.20 -13.00 5.76
C GLU A 33 -8.98 -13.75 5.22
N ARG A 34 -7.88 -13.74 5.98
CA ARG A 34 -6.64 -14.41 5.61
C ARG A 34 -5.96 -14.99 6.84
N GLY A 35 -5.91 -16.32 6.92
CA GLY A 35 -5.19 -17.01 8.01
C GLY A 35 -5.70 -16.71 9.42
N GLY A 36 -6.98 -16.34 9.57
CA GLY A 36 -7.57 -15.93 10.85
C GLY A 36 -7.51 -14.43 11.14
N GLU A 37 -6.80 -13.65 10.33
CA GLU A 37 -6.77 -12.19 10.41
C GLU A 37 -7.74 -11.55 9.43
N LYS A 38 -8.17 -10.32 9.75
CA LYS A 38 -9.04 -9.49 8.91
C LYS A 38 -8.27 -8.30 8.38
N ILE A 39 -8.14 -8.22 7.07
CA ILE A 39 -7.62 -7.03 6.39
C ILE A 39 -8.79 -6.06 6.23
N THR A 40 -8.70 -4.90 6.87
CA THR A 40 -9.73 -3.85 6.79
C THR A 40 -9.25 -2.61 6.02
N TYR A 41 -7.97 -2.56 5.68
CA TYR A 41 -7.35 -1.45 4.96
C TYR A 41 -6.27 -1.98 4.03
N VAL A 42 -6.19 -1.41 2.83
CA VAL A 42 -5.20 -1.78 1.80
C VAL A 42 -4.61 -0.50 1.24
N GLU A 43 -3.29 -0.38 1.30
CA GLU A 43 -2.52 0.75 0.79
C GLU A 43 -1.93 0.44 -0.60
N ILE A 44 -1.87 1.45 -1.47
CA ILE A 44 -1.04 1.44 -2.67
C ILE A 44 0.37 1.93 -2.30
N THR A 45 1.31 1.01 -2.30
CA THR A 45 2.73 1.23 -1.98
C THR A 45 3.44 2.05 -3.06
N GLY A 46 4.62 2.58 -2.73
CA GLY A 46 5.51 3.27 -3.68
C GLY A 46 5.99 2.41 -4.86
N ALA A 47 5.74 1.10 -4.86
CA ALA A 47 6.05 0.24 -6.02
C ALA A 47 5.32 0.70 -7.30
N ILE A 48 4.19 1.40 -7.18
CA ILE A 48 3.45 1.99 -8.31
C ILE A 48 4.29 3.01 -9.11
N GLU A 49 5.29 3.63 -8.46
CA GLU A 49 6.18 4.63 -9.07
C GLU A 49 7.31 3.97 -9.88
N GLN A 50 7.52 2.67 -9.70
CA GLN A 50 8.55 1.91 -10.41
C GLN A 50 8.00 1.40 -11.74
N ALA A 51 8.68 1.69 -12.86
CA ALA A 51 8.30 1.20 -14.18
C ALA A 51 8.16 -0.34 -14.24
N GLY A 52 8.91 -1.06 -13.39
CA GLY A 52 8.82 -2.52 -13.27
C GLY A 52 7.44 -3.03 -12.80
N SER A 53 6.65 -2.21 -12.10
CA SER A 53 5.27 -2.58 -11.70
C SER A 53 4.34 -2.80 -12.89
N LEU A 54 4.63 -2.14 -14.02
CA LEU A 54 3.89 -2.22 -15.28
C LEU A 54 4.39 -3.31 -16.22
N ARG A 55 5.40 -4.11 -15.81
CA ARG A 55 5.96 -5.16 -16.66
C ARG A 55 4.88 -6.14 -17.14
N ASP A 56 4.95 -6.51 -18.42
CA ASP A 56 3.99 -7.40 -19.09
C ASP A 56 2.53 -6.86 -19.12
N LEU A 57 2.32 -5.57 -18.83
CA LEU A 57 1.02 -4.91 -18.94
C LEU A 57 1.00 -3.92 -20.12
N SER A 58 -0.15 -3.83 -20.78
CA SER A 58 -0.41 -2.74 -21.73
C SER A 58 -0.69 -1.45 -20.95
N LEU A 59 0.10 -0.40 -21.21
CA LEU A 59 -0.10 0.90 -20.57
C LEU A 59 -1.49 1.47 -20.88
N SER A 60 -1.96 1.31 -22.12
CA SER A 60 -3.30 1.73 -22.53
C SER A 60 -4.39 0.97 -21.76
N ASP A 61 -4.19 -0.33 -21.48
CA ASP A 61 -5.16 -1.11 -20.72
C ASP A 61 -5.20 -0.67 -19.25
N VAL A 62 -4.04 -0.34 -18.65
CA VAL A 62 -3.94 0.20 -17.29
C VAL A 62 -4.61 1.58 -17.18
N LEU A 63 -4.30 2.51 -18.09
CA LEU A 63 -4.86 3.87 -18.08
C LEU A 63 -6.36 3.88 -18.34
N ASN A 64 -6.88 2.90 -19.10
CA ASN A 64 -8.32 2.71 -19.31
C ASN A 64 -8.97 1.80 -18.25
N LEU A 65 -8.25 1.49 -17.15
CA LEU A 65 -8.75 0.71 -16.02
C LEU A 65 -9.32 -0.67 -16.41
N LYS A 66 -8.73 -1.33 -17.42
CA LYS A 66 -9.15 -2.67 -17.82
C LYS A 66 -8.89 -3.66 -16.68
N ALA A 67 -9.95 -4.36 -16.27
CA ALA A 67 -9.93 -5.19 -15.07
C ALA A 67 -8.76 -6.17 -14.98
N GLU A 68 -8.46 -6.92 -16.06
CA GLU A 68 -7.36 -7.88 -16.09
C GLU A 68 -5.99 -7.25 -15.80
N SER A 69 -5.73 -6.06 -16.35
CA SER A 69 -4.49 -5.33 -16.08
C SER A 69 -4.44 -4.82 -14.65
N MET A 70 -5.58 -4.37 -14.12
CA MET A 70 -5.67 -3.87 -12.75
C MET A 70 -5.54 -4.99 -11.70
N PHE A 71 -6.05 -6.21 -11.95
CA PHE A 71 -5.83 -7.35 -11.07
C PHE A 71 -4.34 -7.63 -10.91
N THR A 72 -3.62 -7.66 -12.04
CA THR A 72 -2.19 -7.91 -12.06
C THR A 72 -1.43 -6.77 -11.37
N LEU A 73 -1.74 -5.51 -11.71
CA LEU A 73 -1.06 -4.35 -11.14
C LEU A 73 -1.26 -4.25 -9.62
N LEU A 74 -2.51 -4.31 -9.15
CA LEU A 74 -2.83 -4.22 -7.72
C LEU A 74 -2.17 -5.36 -6.92
N SER A 75 -2.00 -6.55 -7.49
CA SER A 75 -1.29 -7.66 -6.83
C SER A 75 0.20 -7.40 -6.55
N ARG A 76 0.77 -6.40 -7.24
CA ARG A 76 2.18 -6.00 -7.16
C ARG A 76 2.39 -4.78 -6.27
N VAL A 77 1.40 -3.91 -6.15
CA VAL A 77 1.56 -2.58 -5.52
C VAL A 77 0.79 -2.43 -4.21
N THR A 78 0.13 -3.47 -3.70
CA THR A 78 -0.69 -3.37 -2.47
C THR A 78 0.05 -3.79 -1.20
N SER A 79 -0.28 -3.14 -0.08
CA SER A 79 0.09 -3.57 1.28
C SER A 79 -1.15 -3.59 2.20
N PRO A 80 -1.46 -4.70 2.88
CA PRO A 80 -0.81 -6.00 2.74
C PRO A 80 -0.93 -6.53 1.31
N ARG A 81 0.06 -7.30 0.85
CA ARG A 81 0.03 -7.86 -0.50
C ARG A 81 -1.21 -8.72 -0.68
N LEU A 82 -1.99 -8.42 -1.72
CA LEU A 82 -3.13 -9.22 -2.14
C LEU A 82 -2.75 -10.02 -3.39
N ASP A 83 -3.04 -11.31 -3.43
CA ASP A 83 -2.91 -12.07 -4.68
C ASP A 83 -4.10 -11.80 -5.62
N GLU A 84 -3.96 -12.13 -6.91
CA GLU A 84 -5.01 -11.91 -7.88
C GLU A 84 -6.31 -12.62 -7.55
N VAL A 85 -6.24 -13.82 -6.94
CA VAL A 85 -7.44 -14.60 -6.58
C VAL A 85 -8.26 -13.85 -5.52
N THR A 86 -7.56 -13.26 -4.56
CA THR A 86 -8.14 -12.43 -3.49
C THR A 86 -8.75 -11.16 -4.08
N ILE A 87 -8.03 -10.46 -4.95
CA ILE A 87 -8.53 -9.23 -5.61
C ILE A 87 -9.76 -9.54 -6.47
N LYS A 88 -9.74 -10.64 -7.24
CA LYS A 88 -10.88 -11.08 -8.09
C LYS A 88 -12.14 -11.41 -7.28
N LYS A 89 -12.00 -11.73 -5.99
CA LYS A 89 -13.12 -12.09 -5.10
C LYS A 89 -13.56 -10.95 -4.18
N MET A 90 -12.85 -9.82 -4.16
CA MET A 90 -13.19 -8.70 -3.27
C MET A 90 -14.45 -7.97 -3.74
N ALA A 91 -15.04 -7.17 -2.85
CA ALA A 91 -16.19 -6.34 -3.20
C ALA A 91 -15.85 -5.39 -4.37
N SER A 92 -16.70 -5.33 -5.39
CA SER A 92 -16.45 -4.50 -6.58
C SER A 92 -16.22 -3.03 -6.25
N ARG A 93 -16.89 -2.51 -5.20
CA ARG A 93 -16.68 -1.15 -4.71
C ARG A 93 -15.24 -0.93 -4.23
N ASP A 94 -14.72 -1.85 -3.43
CA ASP A 94 -13.37 -1.74 -2.87
C ASP A 94 -12.31 -1.89 -3.98
N PHE A 95 -12.54 -2.79 -4.94
CA PHE A 95 -11.68 -2.92 -6.13
C PHE A 95 -11.62 -1.63 -6.95
N ILE A 96 -12.77 -1.04 -7.27
CA ILE A 96 -12.84 0.22 -8.03
C ILE A 96 -12.11 1.34 -7.28
N GLN A 97 -12.28 1.43 -5.96
CA GLN A 97 -11.63 2.45 -5.15
C GLN A 97 -10.09 2.28 -5.18
N LEU A 98 -9.58 1.05 -5.07
CA LEU A 98 -8.15 0.77 -5.20
C LEU A 98 -7.61 1.12 -6.59
N CYS A 99 -8.37 0.84 -7.64
CA CYS A 99 -8.02 1.21 -9.01
C CYS A 99 -7.87 2.73 -9.16
N VAL A 100 -8.82 3.51 -8.63
CA VAL A 100 -8.78 4.99 -8.65
C VAL A 100 -7.54 5.50 -7.93
N VAL A 101 -7.27 5.01 -6.72
CA VAL A 101 -6.08 5.40 -5.95
C VAL A 101 -4.80 5.06 -6.71
N ALA A 102 -4.71 3.88 -7.33
CA ALA A 102 -3.54 3.49 -8.10
C ALA A 102 -3.26 4.40 -9.31
N VAL A 103 -4.30 4.79 -10.08
CA VAL A 103 -4.10 5.67 -11.24
C VAL A 103 -3.82 7.12 -10.87
N ASN A 104 -4.26 7.60 -9.69
CA ASN A 104 -3.89 8.93 -9.19
C ASN A 104 -2.37 9.05 -8.98
N PHE A 105 -1.70 7.97 -8.55
CA PHE A 105 -0.25 7.95 -8.46
C PHE A 105 0.44 7.91 -9.83
N LEU A 106 -0.14 7.23 -10.81
CA LEU A 106 0.40 7.18 -12.17
C LEU A 106 0.23 8.51 -12.93
N SER A 107 -0.81 9.28 -12.64
CA SER A 107 -1.09 10.57 -13.29
C SER A 107 -0.35 11.76 -12.66
N GLY A 108 0.32 11.54 -11.52
CA GLY A 108 0.99 12.61 -10.76
C GLY A 108 0.03 13.54 -10.02
N ALA A 109 -1.27 13.20 -9.93
CA ALA A 109 -2.25 13.97 -9.18
C ALA A 109 -2.02 13.90 -7.66
N ASP A 110 -1.50 12.77 -7.18
CA ASP A 110 -1.15 12.53 -5.77
C ASP A 110 0.31 12.05 -5.61
N SER A 111 1.17 12.24 -6.62
CA SER A 111 2.60 11.96 -6.42
C SER A 111 3.08 12.86 -5.29
N GLY A 112 3.49 12.28 -4.16
CA GLY A 112 3.89 12.96 -2.92
C GLY A 112 5.14 13.82 -3.04
N GLY A 113 5.40 14.43 -4.21
CA GLY A 113 6.39 15.45 -4.46
C GLY A 113 6.01 16.80 -3.85
N LYS A 114 5.76 16.83 -2.54
CA LYS A 114 6.08 18.00 -1.70
C LYS A 114 7.29 17.65 -0.85
N ASN A 115 8.42 17.41 -1.51
CA ASN A 115 9.71 17.60 -0.86
C ASN A 115 10.05 19.09 -0.98
N GLU A 116 9.55 19.88 -0.03
CA GLU A 116 10.13 21.17 0.29
C GLU A 116 11.59 20.90 0.69
N GLN A 117 12.50 21.00 -0.29
CA GLN A 117 13.93 21.14 0.02
C GLN A 117 14.06 22.49 0.73
N ALA A 118 14.07 22.42 2.06
CA ALA A 118 14.59 23.48 2.89
C ALA A 118 16.04 23.75 2.45
N THR A 119 16.24 24.94 1.91
CA THR A 119 17.51 25.66 1.91
C THR A 119 18.17 25.53 3.28
N GLU A 120 19.44 25.14 3.32
CA GLU A 120 20.48 25.76 4.16
C GLU A 120 21.82 25.01 4.00
N ALA A 121 22.76 25.65 3.29
CA ALA A 121 24.15 25.87 3.71
C ALA A 121 24.77 26.96 2.81
#